data_AF-A0A7K4IDZ3-F1
#
_entry.id   AF-A0A7K4IDZ3-F1
#
_cell.length_a   1.000
_cell.length_b   1.000
_cell.length_c   1.000
_cell.angle_alpha   90.00
_cell.angle_beta   90.00
_cell.angle_gamma   90.00
#
_symmetry.space_group_name_H-M   'P 1'
#
loop_
_entity.id
_entity.type
_entity.pdbx_description
1 polymer ?
#
loop_
_entity_poly.entity_id
_entity_poly.type
_entity_poly.pdbx_seq_one_letter_code
_entity_poly.pdbx_strand_id
1 'polypeptide(L)'
;MGKTYILPCAGYDRPGGKVTRDVAELLLKSKHPHVVGSVAALVNERPGEVKDFSSSSVICLDGCSMRCASKIAEARGARAIQSIEVSEVAAPDEDDNRRAQRVLEMLETLLEGLMSESKHSVSLGAVADREEFLTEKVDKFTLRVKSGLYYSDNDFWVAVENGRVRVGASDLLQQSVSDIYYVELAELGHRFTLGDDIGRLESTKTMIEIIAPISGEIIERNDQLESSPELINESPYDKGWLYILRPEDMSELELLKDAHEYIQHASQKAKHELGKRETGQSR
;
A
#
# COMPACT_ATOMS: atom_id res chain seq x y z
N MET A 1 -1.00 0.59 -2.05
CA MET A 1 -1.31 2.01 -2.30
C MET A 1 -2.45 2.42 -1.37
N GLY A 2 -2.19 3.27 -0.37
CA GLY A 2 -3.25 3.79 0.49
C GLY A 2 -4.33 4.48 -0.35
N LYS A 3 -5.61 4.32 0.00
CA LYS A 3 -6.72 4.96 -0.72
C LYS A 3 -6.58 6.48 -0.59
N THR A 4 -6.55 7.20 -1.71
CA THR A 4 -6.65 8.66 -1.72
C THR A 4 -8.11 9.07 -1.61
N TYR A 5 -8.42 9.93 -0.63
CA TYR A 5 -9.74 10.49 -0.41
C TYR A 5 -9.82 11.91 -0.94
N ILE A 6 -10.87 12.21 -1.67
CA ILE A 6 -11.20 13.57 -2.12
C ILE A 6 -12.40 14.03 -1.30
N LEU A 7 -12.22 15.07 -0.49
CA LEU A 7 -13.20 15.56 0.48
C LEU A 7 -13.72 16.95 0.08
N PRO A 8 -14.94 17.09 -0.46
CA PRO A 8 -15.54 18.36 -0.79
C PRO A 8 -16.05 19.09 0.45
N CYS A 9 -16.23 20.41 0.31
CA CYS A 9 -16.64 21.29 1.39
C CYS A 9 -18.01 20.90 1.98
N ALA A 10 -18.13 20.97 3.31
CA ALA A 10 -19.40 20.76 4.02
C ALA A 10 -20.38 21.95 3.89
N GLY A 11 -19.92 23.10 3.40
CA GLY A 11 -20.71 24.33 3.27
C GLY A 11 -21.57 24.35 2.00
N TYR A 12 -22.56 23.46 1.94
CA TYR A 12 -23.36 23.14 0.74
C TYR A 12 -24.09 24.33 0.10
N ASP A 13 -24.43 25.37 0.86
CA ASP A 13 -25.26 26.50 0.42
C ASP A 13 -24.43 27.74 0.00
N ARG A 14 -23.10 27.64 0.02
CA ARG A 14 -22.20 28.74 -0.35
C ARG A 14 -21.68 28.54 -1.78
N PRO A 15 -21.44 29.62 -2.55
CA PRO A 15 -20.97 29.52 -3.95
C PRO A 15 -19.74 28.61 -4.12
N GLY A 16 -18.74 28.70 -3.25
CA GLY A 16 -17.58 27.81 -3.31
C GLY A 16 -17.89 26.37 -2.93
N GLY A 17 -18.82 26.13 -2.00
CA GLY A 17 -19.27 24.78 -1.66
C GLY A 17 -19.99 24.08 -2.82
N LYS A 18 -20.80 24.82 -3.58
CA LYS A 18 -21.43 24.32 -4.81
C LYS A 18 -20.38 23.87 -5.83
N VAL A 19 -19.34 24.68 -6.07
CA VAL A 19 -18.23 24.33 -6.98
C VAL A 19 -17.55 23.02 -6.57
N THR A 20 -17.25 22.82 -5.28
CA THR A 20 -16.63 21.57 -4.81
C THR A 20 -17.51 20.32 -5.02
N ARG A 21 -18.84 20.49 -5.04
CA ARG A 21 -19.78 19.40 -5.34
C ARG A 21 -19.80 19.09 -6.83
N ASP A 22 -19.85 20.11 -7.67
CA ASP A 22 -19.84 19.96 -9.12
C ASP A 22 -18.58 19.19 -9.55
N VAL A 23 -17.42 19.47 -8.93
CA VAL A 23 -16.18 18.68 -9.09
C VAL A 23 -16.35 17.23 -8.64
N ALA A 24 -16.91 16.99 -7.45
CA ALA A 24 -17.15 15.62 -6.96
C ALA A 24 -18.07 14.81 -7.90
N GLU A 25 -19.11 15.42 -8.45
CA GLU A 25 -19.99 14.78 -9.44
C GLU A 25 -19.28 14.46 -10.76
N LEU A 26 -18.39 15.33 -11.23
CA LEU A 26 -17.59 15.09 -12.42
C LEU A 26 -16.66 13.88 -12.23
N LEU A 27 -16.00 13.77 -11.08
CA LEU A 27 -15.13 12.64 -10.72
C LEU A 27 -15.91 11.31 -10.62
N LEU A 28 -17.12 11.34 -10.08
CA LEU A 28 -17.99 10.15 -10.02
C LEU A 28 -18.42 9.69 -11.42
N LYS A 29 -18.75 10.63 -12.31
CA LYS A 29 -19.15 10.34 -13.70
C LYS A 29 -17.98 9.78 -14.52
N SER A 30 -16.75 10.22 -14.28
CA SER A 30 -15.55 9.73 -14.96
C SER A 30 -15.04 8.38 -14.45
N LYS A 31 -15.68 7.78 -13.42
CA LYS A 31 -15.23 6.56 -12.74
C LYS A 31 -13.79 6.68 -12.24
N HIS A 32 -13.45 7.85 -11.67
CA HIS A 32 -12.10 8.10 -11.16
C HIS A 32 -11.71 7.03 -10.11
N PRO A 33 -10.48 6.49 -10.12
CA PRO A 33 -10.05 5.42 -9.22
C PRO A 33 -9.94 5.81 -7.74
N HIS A 34 -10.24 7.05 -7.37
CA HIS A 34 -10.12 7.56 -6.01
C HIS A 34 -11.48 7.66 -5.32
N VAL A 35 -11.48 7.57 -4.00
CA VAL A 35 -12.72 7.62 -3.23
C VAL A 35 -13.16 9.07 -3.09
N VAL A 36 -14.18 9.44 -3.84
CA VAL A 36 -14.85 10.73 -3.73
C VAL A 36 -15.89 10.63 -2.62
N GLY A 37 -15.53 11.02 -1.40
CA GLY A 37 -16.46 11.02 -0.28
C GLY A 37 -17.24 12.32 -0.26
N SER A 38 -18.55 12.32 -0.01
CA SER A 38 -19.21 13.54 0.49
C SER A 38 -19.06 13.57 2.01
N VAL A 39 -18.95 14.75 2.63
CA VAL A 39 -18.94 14.86 4.09
C VAL A 39 -20.17 14.18 4.69
N ALA A 40 -21.33 14.25 4.02
CA ALA A 40 -22.54 13.53 4.40
C ALA A 40 -22.41 12.01 4.23
N ALA A 41 -21.78 11.51 3.17
CA ALA A 41 -21.51 10.08 2.98
C ALA A 41 -20.54 9.54 4.03
N LEU A 42 -19.52 10.32 4.42
CA LEU A 42 -18.57 9.99 5.50
C LEU A 42 -19.14 10.15 6.92
N VAL A 43 -20.37 10.66 7.04
CA VAL A 43 -21.15 10.74 8.28
C VAL A 43 -22.30 9.71 8.27
N ASN A 44 -22.81 9.36 7.09
CA ASN A 44 -23.83 8.33 6.86
C ASN A 44 -23.25 6.92 6.73
N GLU A 45 -21.95 6.76 6.47
CA GLU A 45 -21.16 5.60 6.88
C GLU A 45 -21.20 5.57 8.43
N ARG A 46 -22.33 5.08 8.96
CA ARG A 46 -22.73 4.88 10.38
C ARG A 46 -22.26 5.99 11.35
N PRO A 47 -23.18 6.79 11.92
CA PRO A 47 -22.85 7.72 13.01
C PRO A 47 -22.14 6.97 14.16
N GLY A 48 -20.82 7.13 14.27
CA GLY A 48 -19.97 6.38 15.20
C GLY A 48 -18.78 5.64 14.55
N GLU A 49 -18.86 5.29 13.26
CA GLU A 49 -17.73 4.82 12.44
C GLU A 49 -17.05 6.04 11.81
N VAL A 50 -16.43 6.84 12.67
CA VAL A 50 -15.62 7.98 12.21
C VAL A 50 -14.42 7.42 11.46
N LYS A 51 -14.38 7.65 10.14
CA LYS A 51 -13.26 7.23 9.31
C LYS A 51 -11.95 7.85 9.81
N ASP A 52 -11.04 7.00 10.26
CA ASP A 52 -9.68 7.40 10.61
C ASP A 52 -8.87 7.61 9.32
N PHE A 53 -8.32 8.81 9.16
CA PHE A 53 -7.48 9.16 8.01
C PHE A 53 -5.98 9.02 8.32
N SER A 54 -5.61 8.47 9.48
CA SER A 54 -4.21 8.30 9.90
C SER A 54 -3.32 7.53 8.92
N SER A 55 -3.92 6.65 8.13
CA SER A 55 -3.27 5.81 7.11
C SER A 55 -3.59 6.21 5.66
N SER A 56 -4.32 7.31 5.44
CA SER A 56 -4.84 7.68 4.11
C SER A 56 -4.35 9.05 3.65
N SER A 57 -4.09 9.19 2.35
CA SER A 57 -3.87 10.51 1.74
C SER A 57 -5.21 11.21 1.53
N VAL A 58 -5.32 12.46 2.00
CA VAL A 58 -6.57 13.22 1.90
C VAL A 58 -6.31 14.51 1.12
N ILE A 59 -7.10 14.75 0.08
CA ILE A 59 -7.19 16.02 -0.63
C ILE A 59 -8.51 16.69 -0.26
N CYS A 60 -8.44 17.86 0.36
CA CYS A 60 -9.61 18.63 0.75
C CYS A 60 -9.92 19.69 -0.31
N LEU A 61 -11.18 19.77 -0.75
CA LEU A 61 -11.67 20.88 -1.56
C LEU A 61 -12.43 21.83 -0.63
N ASP A 62 -11.81 22.94 -0.26
CA ASP A 62 -12.37 23.95 0.62
C ASP A 62 -13.06 25.05 -0.19
N GLY A 63 -14.35 25.26 0.07
CA GLY A 63 -15.13 26.26 -0.66
C GLY A 63 -14.81 27.71 -0.27
N CYS A 64 -14.12 27.93 0.85
CA CYS A 64 -13.70 29.24 1.36
C CYS A 64 -12.69 29.09 2.50
N SER A 65 -12.15 30.22 2.96
CA SER A 65 -11.19 30.34 4.07
C SER A 65 -11.62 29.76 5.43
N MET A 66 -12.89 29.36 5.58
CA MET A 66 -13.31 28.60 6.77
C MET A 66 -12.74 27.18 6.81
N ARG A 67 -12.27 26.68 5.66
CA ARG A 67 -11.55 25.40 5.50
C ARG A 67 -12.25 24.21 6.15
N CYS A 68 -13.55 24.09 5.90
CA CYS A 68 -14.40 23.10 6.57
C CYS A 68 -14.00 21.66 6.25
N ALA A 69 -13.56 21.35 5.03
CA ALA A 69 -13.14 20.00 4.67
C ALA A 69 -11.79 19.67 5.35
N SER A 70 -10.83 20.59 5.27
CA SER A 70 -9.52 20.42 5.92
C SER A 70 -9.64 20.22 7.44
N LYS A 71 -10.43 21.06 8.13
CA LYS A 71 -10.65 20.92 9.59
C LYS A 71 -11.28 19.58 9.98
N ILE A 72 -12.17 19.04 9.14
CA ILE A 72 -12.76 17.71 9.36
C ILE A 72 -11.71 16.62 9.17
N ALA A 73 -10.87 16.71 8.14
CA ALA A 73 -9.80 15.75 7.91
C ALA A 73 -8.74 15.77 9.03
N GLU A 74 -8.34 16.95 9.50
CA GLU A 74 -7.41 17.15 10.63
C GLU A 74 -7.98 16.54 11.92
N ALA A 75 -9.24 16.86 12.25
CA ALA A 75 -9.92 16.31 13.43
C ALA A 75 -10.08 14.78 13.38
N ARG A 76 -9.91 14.17 12.21
CA ARG A 76 -9.99 12.73 11.95
C ARG A 76 -8.62 12.08 11.71
N GLY A 77 -7.53 12.74 12.10
CA GLY A 77 -6.20 12.13 12.17
C GLY A 77 -5.41 12.10 10.86
N ALA A 78 -5.84 12.80 9.80
CA ALA A 78 -5.08 12.87 8.55
C ALA A 78 -3.68 13.47 8.78
N ARG A 79 -2.62 12.70 8.50
CA ARG A 79 -1.23 13.11 8.71
C ARG A 79 -0.66 14.01 7.60
N ALA A 80 -1.21 13.89 6.38
CA ALA A 80 -0.82 14.68 5.21
C ALA A 80 -2.07 15.10 4.44
N ILE A 81 -2.40 16.39 4.50
CA ILE A 81 -3.57 16.98 3.84
C ILE A 81 -3.07 17.95 2.78
N GLN A 82 -3.37 17.65 1.53
CA GLN A 82 -3.35 18.69 0.50
C GLN A 82 -4.72 19.34 0.45
N SER A 83 -4.80 20.65 0.21
CA SER A 83 -6.06 21.36 0.14
C SER A 83 -6.09 22.30 -1.04
N ILE A 84 -7.22 22.35 -1.74
CA ILE A 84 -7.53 23.34 -2.76
C ILE A 84 -8.60 24.27 -2.18
N GLU A 85 -8.30 25.55 -2.03
CA GLU A 85 -9.32 26.55 -1.76
C GLU A 85 -9.89 27.09 -3.08
N VAL A 86 -11.22 27.01 -3.26
CA VAL A 86 -11.88 27.45 -4.50
C VAL A 86 -11.57 28.93 -4.80
N SER A 87 -11.49 29.78 -3.78
CA SER A 87 -11.16 31.22 -3.91
C SER A 87 -9.77 31.48 -4.50
N GLU A 88 -8.84 30.55 -4.35
CA GLU A 88 -7.45 30.68 -4.80
C GLU A 88 -7.28 30.22 -6.24
N VAL A 89 -8.20 29.40 -6.74
CA VAL A 89 -8.12 28.77 -8.07
C VAL A 89 -9.06 29.42 -9.09
N ALA A 90 -10.18 29.98 -8.66
CA ALA A 90 -11.15 30.60 -9.55
C ALA A 90 -11.83 31.82 -8.92
N ALA A 91 -11.98 32.87 -9.73
CA ALA A 91 -12.56 34.12 -9.27
C ALA A 91 -14.07 33.95 -8.97
N PRO A 92 -14.62 34.69 -8.00
CA PRO A 92 -16.00 34.52 -7.56
C PRO A 92 -17.05 34.97 -8.59
N ASP A 93 -16.65 35.76 -9.60
CA ASP A 93 -17.48 36.24 -10.70
C ASP A 93 -17.50 35.31 -11.93
N GLU A 94 -16.67 34.25 -11.95
CA GLU A 94 -16.68 33.23 -13.00
C GLU A 94 -17.93 32.32 -12.90
N ASP A 95 -18.36 31.76 -14.04
CA ASP A 95 -19.43 30.75 -14.07
C ASP A 95 -19.02 29.48 -13.30
N ASP A 96 -19.95 28.90 -12.55
CA ASP A 96 -19.67 27.75 -11.67
C ASP A 96 -19.08 26.55 -12.41
N ASN A 97 -19.46 26.29 -13.67
CA ASN A 97 -18.88 25.17 -14.43
C ASN A 97 -17.41 25.43 -14.76
N ARG A 98 -17.06 26.69 -15.11
CA ARG A 98 -15.67 27.07 -15.36
C ARG A 98 -14.85 27.02 -14.08
N ARG A 99 -15.42 27.44 -12.95
CA ARG A 99 -14.80 27.33 -11.63
C ARG A 99 -14.56 25.87 -11.25
N ALA A 100 -15.55 24.99 -11.48
CA ALA A 100 -15.42 23.55 -11.25
C ALA A 100 -14.34 22.93 -12.13
N GLN A 101 -14.28 23.29 -13.42
CA GLN A 101 -13.27 22.79 -14.34
C GLN A 101 -11.84 23.20 -13.90
N ARG A 102 -11.62 24.45 -13.50
CA ARG A 102 -10.33 24.91 -12.97
C ARG A 102 -9.92 24.18 -11.69
N VAL A 103 -10.86 23.96 -10.78
CA VAL A 103 -10.62 23.21 -9.55
C VAL A 103 -10.31 21.74 -9.86
N LEU A 104 -10.99 21.16 -10.86
CA LEU A 104 -10.71 19.81 -11.34
C LEU A 104 -9.32 19.72 -11.98
N GLU A 105 -8.92 20.67 -12.82
CA GLU A 105 -7.57 20.73 -13.41
C GLU A 105 -6.48 20.86 -12.34
N MET A 106 -6.70 21.71 -11.33
CA MET A 106 -5.79 21.83 -10.19
C MET A 106 -5.74 20.54 -9.36
N LEU A 107 -6.89 19.88 -9.17
CA LEU A 107 -6.98 18.60 -8.48
C LEU A 107 -6.25 17.49 -9.25
N GLU A 108 -6.43 17.43 -10.56
CA GLU A 108 -5.70 16.52 -11.44
C GLU A 108 -4.20 16.80 -11.36
N THR A 109 -3.79 18.07 -11.35
CA THR A 109 -2.38 18.47 -11.17
C THR A 109 -1.84 18.06 -9.80
N LEU A 110 -2.61 18.17 -8.72
CA LEU A 110 -2.22 17.70 -7.38
C LEU A 110 -2.20 16.17 -7.29
N LEU A 111 -3.11 15.50 -7.97
CA LEU A 111 -3.14 14.04 -8.04
C LEU A 111 -1.95 13.53 -8.84
N GLU A 112 -1.68 14.09 -10.02
CA GLU A 112 -0.47 13.88 -10.79
C GLU A 112 0.76 14.25 -9.96
N GLY A 113 0.68 15.32 -9.18
CA GLY A 113 1.65 15.80 -8.21
C GLY A 113 1.96 14.77 -7.14
N LEU A 114 0.97 14.19 -6.47
CA LEU A 114 1.11 13.11 -5.50
C LEU A 114 1.65 11.83 -6.16
N MET A 115 1.20 11.55 -7.39
CA MET A 115 1.77 10.48 -8.21
C MET A 115 3.19 10.79 -8.66
N SER A 116 3.57 12.07 -8.70
CA SER A 116 4.89 12.56 -9.12
C SER A 116 5.83 12.81 -7.96
N GLU A 117 5.38 13.12 -6.74
CA GLU A 117 6.16 13.18 -5.49
C GLU A 117 6.45 11.75 -5.03
N SER A 118 5.52 10.82 -5.31
CA SER A 118 5.82 9.39 -5.37
C SER A 118 6.81 9.00 -6.49
N LYS A 119 7.17 9.92 -7.43
CA LYS A 119 8.18 9.75 -8.49
C LYS A 119 9.37 10.74 -8.43
N HIS A 120 9.37 11.76 -7.56
CA HIS A 120 10.29 12.92 -7.56
C HIS A 120 11.02 13.14 -6.23
N SER A 121 10.99 12.17 -5.32
CA SER A 121 12.15 11.95 -4.44
C SER A 121 13.42 11.55 -5.23
N VAL A 122 13.37 11.45 -6.57
CA VAL A 122 14.55 11.18 -7.42
C VAL A 122 14.59 12.02 -8.71
N SER A 123 15.65 12.82 -8.88
CA SER A 123 16.50 12.93 -10.09
C SER A 123 17.68 13.88 -9.80
N LEU A 124 18.92 13.71 -10.27
CA LEU A 124 19.40 13.30 -11.59
C LEU A 124 20.57 12.30 -11.59
N GLY A 125 20.57 11.43 -12.60
CA GLY A 125 21.71 10.69 -13.12
C GLY A 125 21.25 9.46 -13.90
N ALA A 126 21.23 9.54 -15.24
CA ALA A 126 20.70 8.50 -16.12
C ALA A 126 21.35 7.11 -15.92
N VAL A 127 20.50 6.05 -15.87
CA VAL A 127 20.64 4.66 -16.36
C VAL A 127 19.79 3.71 -15.49
N ALA A 128 18.88 2.96 -16.14
CA ALA A 128 18.15 1.75 -15.72
C ALA A 128 17.16 1.81 -14.54
N ASP A 129 16.10 0.99 -14.63
CA ASP A 129 15.17 0.58 -13.56
C ASP A 129 15.82 0.66 -12.17
N ARG A 130 15.27 1.47 -11.27
CA ARG A 130 15.63 1.41 -9.85
C ARG A 130 14.43 0.96 -9.05
N GLU A 131 14.45 -0.33 -8.74
CA GLU A 131 13.72 -0.92 -7.63
C GLU A 131 14.15 -0.21 -6.35
N GLU A 132 13.25 0.57 -5.75
CA GLU A 132 13.57 1.29 -4.53
C GLU A 132 13.45 0.32 -3.34
N PHE A 133 14.60 -0.05 -2.78
CA PHE A 133 14.69 -0.84 -1.56
C PHE A 133 14.92 0.07 -0.37
N LEU A 134 14.10 -0.07 0.67
CA LEU A 134 14.45 0.35 2.01
C LEU A 134 15.52 -0.61 2.54
N THR A 135 16.59 -0.07 3.12
CA THR A 135 17.67 -0.89 3.67
C THR A 135 17.99 -0.52 5.10
N GLU A 136 18.15 -1.51 5.96
CA GLU A 136 18.62 -1.32 7.33
C GLU A 136 19.69 -2.34 7.66
N LYS A 137 20.80 -1.87 8.24
CA LYS A 137 21.88 -2.74 8.70
C LYS A 137 21.62 -3.16 10.15
N VAL A 138 21.61 -4.47 10.39
CA VAL A 138 21.47 -5.08 11.71
C VAL A 138 22.66 -6.00 11.95
N ASP A 139 23.62 -5.55 12.75
CA ASP A 139 24.92 -6.21 12.94
C ASP A 139 25.65 -6.45 11.60
N LYS A 140 25.92 -7.71 11.23
CA LYS A 140 26.55 -8.10 9.96
C LYS A 140 25.55 -8.29 8.82
N PHE A 141 24.24 -8.26 9.12
CA PHE A 141 23.18 -8.45 8.14
C PHE A 141 22.69 -7.12 7.59
N THR A 142 22.33 -7.09 6.30
CA THR A 142 21.66 -5.95 5.67
C THR A 142 20.30 -6.43 5.22
N LEU A 143 19.25 -5.88 5.83
CA LEU A 143 17.87 -6.15 5.45
C LEU A 143 17.51 -5.29 4.25
N ARG A 144 16.93 -5.90 3.22
CA ARG A 144 16.38 -5.19 2.06
C ARG A 144 14.87 -5.41 1.99
N VAL A 145 14.10 -4.34 1.98
CA VAL A 145 12.63 -4.36 1.88
C VAL A 145 12.24 -3.57 0.64
N LYS A 146 11.57 -4.22 -0.32
CA LYS A 146 11.16 -3.59 -1.58
C LYS A 146 9.96 -2.67 -1.34
N SER A 147 10.10 -1.41 -1.73
CA SER A 147 8.98 -0.46 -1.67
C SER A 147 7.85 -0.87 -2.62
N GLY A 148 6.63 -0.46 -2.29
CA GLY A 148 5.44 -0.74 -3.12
C GLY A 148 4.85 -2.14 -2.94
N LEU A 149 5.40 -2.96 -2.05
CA LEU A 149 4.85 -4.25 -1.65
C LEU A 149 4.17 -4.18 -0.27
N TYR A 150 3.32 -5.17 0.00
CA TYR A 150 2.79 -5.47 1.32
C TYR A 150 3.53 -6.66 1.92
N TYR A 151 3.54 -6.77 3.25
CA TYR A 151 4.30 -7.77 3.98
C TYR A 151 3.47 -8.36 5.13
N SER A 152 3.49 -9.68 5.25
CA SER A 152 2.86 -10.40 6.36
C SER A 152 3.78 -10.52 7.58
N ASP A 153 3.19 -10.84 8.73
CA ASP A 153 3.95 -11.16 9.96
C ASP A 153 4.85 -12.40 9.83
N ASN A 154 4.49 -13.28 8.89
CA ASN A 154 5.25 -14.48 8.54
C ASN A 154 6.32 -14.23 7.48
N ASP A 155 6.66 -12.97 7.23
CA ASP A 155 7.77 -12.55 6.36
C ASP A 155 7.59 -12.92 4.87
N PHE A 156 6.35 -13.01 4.40
CA PHE A 156 6.01 -13.09 2.97
C PHE A 156 5.57 -11.74 2.43
N TRP A 157 6.00 -11.41 1.22
CA TRP A 157 5.60 -10.19 0.51
C TRP A 157 4.46 -10.46 -0.48
N VAL A 158 3.67 -9.42 -0.75
CA VAL A 158 2.54 -9.42 -1.67
C VAL A 158 2.63 -8.20 -2.60
N ALA A 159 2.64 -8.45 -3.91
CA ALA A 159 2.61 -7.44 -4.96
C ALA A 159 1.27 -7.47 -5.68
N VAL A 160 0.60 -6.32 -5.83
CA VAL A 160 -0.67 -6.23 -6.56
C VAL A 160 -0.41 -5.86 -8.02
N GLU A 161 -0.84 -6.72 -8.94
CA GLU A 161 -0.62 -6.58 -10.37
C GLU A 161 -1.92 -6.86 -11.13
N ASN A 162 -2.55 -5.83 -11.71
CA ASN A 162 -3.76 -5.97 -12.54
C ASN A 162 -4.92 -6.75 -11.87
N GLY A 163 -5.13 -6.56 -10.57
CA GLY A 163 -6.16 -7.26 -9.79
C GLY A 163 -5.81 -8.70 -9.40
N ARG A 164 -4.59 -9.15 -9.71
CA ARG A 164 -3.97 -10.36 -9.17
C ARG A 164 -2.94 -9.98 -8.12
N VAL A 165 -2.48 -10.98 -7.39
CA VAL A 165 -1.51 -10.79 -6.32
C VAL A 165 -0.39 -11.80 -6.46
N ARG A 166 0.84 -11.31 -6.60
CA ARG A 166 2.05 -12.13 -6.63
C ARG A 166 2.64 -12.19 -5.23
N VAL A 167 3.06 -13.37 -4.79
CA VAL A 167 3.54 -13.64 -3.43
C VAL A 167 4.95 -14.20 -3.48
N GLY A 168 5.80 -13.84 -2.52
CA GLY A 168 7.12 -14.45 -2.34
C GLY A 168 7.66 -14.31 -0.92
N ALA A 169 8.81 -14.92 -0.65
CA ALA A 169 9.51 -14.79 0.63
C ALA A 169 10.30 -13.48 0.71
N SER A 170 10.28 -12.79 1.86
CA SER A 170 11.08 -11.59 2.06
C SER A 170 12.57 -11.90 2.21
N ASP A 171 13.39 -10.85 2.05
CA ASP A 171 14.83 -10.93 2.29
C ASP A 171 15.15 -11.31 3.76
N LEU A 172 14.30 -10.93 4.72
CA LEU A 172 14.47 -11.36 6.11
C LEU A 172 14.25 -12.86 6.26
N LEU A 173 13.21 -13.42 5.62
CA LEU A 173 12.87 -14.84 5.73
C LEU A 173 14.03 -15.69 5.22
N GLN A 174 14.51 -15.41 4.00
CA GLN A 174 15.58 -16.19 3.39
C GLN A 174 16.90 -16.09 4.18
N GLN A 175 17.26 -14.90 4.70
CA GLN A 175 18.45 -14.74 5.54
C GLN A 175 18.34 -15.51 6.87
N SER A 176 17.13 -15.61 7.42
CA SER A 176 16.88 -16.29 8.69
C SER A 176 17.06 -17.80 8.59
N VAL A 177 16.72 -18.39 7.45
CA VAL A 177 16.77 -19.84 7.24
C VAL A 177 17.99 -20.35 6.51
N SER A 178 18.90 -19.49 6.04
CA SER A 178 20.04 -19.88 5.19
C SER A 178 19.60 -20.55 3.88
N ASP A 179 20.49 -21.35 3.29
CA ASP A 179 20.34 -21.87 1.93
C ASP A 179 19.14 -22.81 1.85
N ILE A 180 18.13 -22.39 1.08
CA ILE A 180 16.92 -23.15 0.80
C ILE A 180 17.26 -24.14 -0.30
N TYR A 181 17.06 -25.44 -0.03
CA TYR A 181 17.38 -26.51 -0.98
C TYR A 181 16.16 -27.29 -1.45
N TYR A 182 14.99 -27.04 -0.86
CA TYR A 182 13.75 -27.69 -1.27
C TYR A 182 12.55 -26.76 -1.07
N VAL A 183 11.63 -26.80 -2.02
CA VAL A 183 10.41 -26.01 -2.05
C VAL A 183 9.28 -26.93 -2.49
N GLU A 184 8.21 -26.97 -1.69
CA GLU A 184 6.97 -27.66 -2.05
C GLU A 184 5.87 -26.62 -2.18
N LEU A 185 5.29 -26.54 -3.39
CA LEU A 185 4.20 -25.63 -3.69
C LEU A 185 2.89 -26.40 -3.91
N ALA A 186 1.80 -25.91 -3.33
CA ALA A 186 0.45 -26.40 -3.56
C ALA A 186 0.05 -26.33 -5.05
N GLU A 187 -0.96 -27.13 -5.42
CA GLU A 187 -1.40 -27.28 -6.81
C GLU A 187 -2.17 -26.05 -7.34
N LEU A 188 -2.09 -25.84 -8.66
CA LEU A 188 -2.91 -24.85 -9.36
C LEU A 188 -4.41 -25.11 -9.13
N GLY A 189 -5.17 -24.05 -8.89
CA GLY A 189 -6.60 -24.11 -8.58
C GLY A 189 -6.94 -24.40 -7.11
N HIS A 190 -5.93 -24.65 -6.27
CA HIS A 190 -6.15 -24.78 -4.83
C HIS A 190 -6.72 -23.48 -4.24
N ARG A 191 -7.76 -23.61 -3.41
CA ARG A 191 -8.42 -22.52 -2.70
C ARG A 191 -8.10 -22.61 -1.22
N PHE A 192 -7.86 -21.46 -0.62
CA PHE A 192 -7.38 -21.33 0.75
C PHE A 192 -7.85 -20.01 1.35
N THR A 193 -7.81 -19.93 2.66
CA THR A 193 -8.13 -18.74 3.45
C THR A 193 -6.87 -18.13 4.05
N LEU A 194 -6.94 -16.85 4.43
CA LEU A 194 -5.90 -16.15 5.16
C LEU A 194 -5.38 -17.01 6.33
N GLY A 195 -4.06 -17.24 6.37
CA GLY A 195 -3.41 -17.99 7.44
C GLY A 195 -3.31 -19.50 7.22
N ASP A 196 -3.89 -20.05 6.15
CA ASP A 196 -3.72 -21.45 5.79
C ASP A 196 -2.28 -21.75 5.31
N ASP A 197 -1.84 -23.00 5.51
CA ASP A 197 -0.63 -23.54 4.91
C ASP A 197 -0.88 -23.81 3.41
N ILE A 198 -0.07 -23.18 2.56
CA ILE A 198 -0.12 -23.33 1.11
C ILE A 198 1.22 -23.82 0.54
N GLY A 199 2.07 -24.48 1.34
CA GLY A 199 3.32 -25.09 0.89
C GLY A 199 4.43 -24.94 1.94
N ARG A 200 5.67 -25.29 1.59
CA ARG A 200 6.79 -25.17 2.53
C ARG A 200 8.14 -24.98 1.86
N LEU A 201 9.05 -24.38 2.62
CA LEU A 201 10.44 -24.16 2.28
C LEU A 201 11.32 -24.96 3.25
N GLU A 202 12.31 -25.68 2.76
CA GLU A 202 13.26 -26.39 3.60
C GLU A 202 14.69 -25.91 3.38
N SER A 203 15.39 -25.73 4.49
CA SER A 203 16.80 -25.39 4.55
C SER A 203 17.54 -26.34 5.47
N THR A 204 18.86 -26.19 5.54
CA THR A 204 19.69 -26.98 6.47
C THR A 204 19.43 -26.64 7.94
N LYS A 205 18.77 -25.51 8.22
CA LYS A 205 18.47 -25.05 9.59
C LYS A 205 17.07 -25.41 10.05
N THR A 206 16.09 -25.30 9.16
CA THR A 206 14.68 -25.43 9.53
C THR A 206 13.82 -25.71 8.31
N MET A 207 12.58 -26.13 8.57
CA MET A 207 11.49 -26.07 7.64
C MET A 207 10.58 -24.88 8.01
N ILE A 208 10.05 -24.17 7.01
CA ILE A 208 9.04 -23.12 7.17
C ILE A 208 7.82 -23.45 6.31
N GLU A 209 6.64 -23.40 6.90
CA GLU A 209 5.37 -23.40 6.19
C GLU A 209 5.14 -22.05 5.49
N ILE A 210 4.66 -22.10 4.25
CA ILE A 210 4.25 -20.93 3.47
C ILE A 210 2.84 -20.58 3.91
N ILE A 211 2.73 -19.59 4.79
CA ILE A 211 1.43 -19.16 5.32
C ILE A 211 0.78 -18.17 4.34
N ALA A 212 -0.45 -18.46 3.94
CA ALA A 212 -1.21 -17.62 3.02
C ALA A 212 -1.39 -16.19 3.57
N PRO A 213 -0.87 -15.16 2.88
CA PRO A 213 -0.93 -13.78 3.37
C PRO A 213 -2.30 -13.14 3.16
N ILE A 214 -3.16 -13.74 2.33
CA ILE A 214 -4.57 -13.39 2.09
C ILE A 214 -5.33 -14.64 1.63
N SER A 215 -6.66 -14.61 1.63
CA SER A 215 -7.57 -15.61 1.08
C SER A 215 -7.63 -15.56 -0.46
N GLY A 216 -7.72 -16.72 -1.11
CA GLY A 216 -7.82 -16.75 -2.56
C GLY A 216 -7.66 -18.13 -3.21
N GLU A 217 -7.33 -18.09 -4.50
CA GLU A 217 -7.07 -19.27 -5.33
C GLU A 217 -5.71 -19.15 -6.03
N ILE A 218 -4.93 -20.23 -6.05
CA ILE A 218 -3.66 -20.30 -6.79
C ILE A 218 -3.97 -20.35 -8.29
N ILE A 219 -3.55 -19.33 -9.03
CA ILE A 219 -3.72 -19.27 -10.50
C ILE A 219 -2.41 -19.44 -11.26
N GLU A 220 -1.27 -19.27 -10.58
CA GLU A 220 0.06 -19.59 -11.07
C GLU A 220 0.97 -19.96 -9.90
N ARG A 221 1.92 -20.87 -10.14
CA ARG A 221 2.97 -21.23 -9.18
C ARG A 221 4.33 -21.24 -9.89
N ASN A 222 5.40 -20.94 -9.18
CA ASN A 222 6.73 -20.89 -9.78
C ASN A 222 7.38 -22.27 -9.85
N ASP A 223 7.04 -23.04 -10.89
CA ASP A 223 7.59 -24.39 -11.11
C ASP A 223 9.13 -24.42 -11.25
N GLN A 224 9.79 -23.28 -11.51
CA GLN A 224 11.26 -23.22 -11.58
C GLN A 224 11.92 -23.54 -10.23
N LEU A 225 11.20 -23.33 -9.12
CA LEU A 225 11.71 -23.57 -7.77
C LEU A 225 11.87 -25.06 -7.44
N GLU A 226 11.24 -25.96 -8.20
CA GLU A 226 11.45 -27.41 -8.04
C GLU A 226 12.88 -27.82 -8.42
N SER A 227 13.47 -27.15 -9.41
CA SER A 227 14.85 -27.39 -9.86
C SER A 227 15.86 -26.36 -9.37
N SER A 228 15.41 -25.16 -8.99
CA SER A 228 16.25 -24.02 -8.58
C SER A 228 15.70 -23.31 -7.34
N PRO A 229 15.61 -24.00 -6.18
CA PRO A 229 15.11 -23.44 -4.93
C PRO A 229 15.94 -22.24 -4.42
N GLU A 230 17.23 -22.19 -4.77
CA GLU A 230 18.16 -21.12 -4.42
C GLU A 230 17.75 -19.73 -4.95
N LEU A 231 16.86 -19.67 -5.95
CA LEU A 231 16.31 -18.42 -6.46
C LEU A 231 15.61 -17.59 -5.38
N ILE A 232 15.07 -18.24 -4.34
CA ILE A 232 14.49 -17.55 -3.17
C ILE A 232 15.57 -16.80 -2.39
N ASN A 233 16.77 -17.38 -2.24
CA ASN A 233 17.88 -16.72 -1.58
C ASN A 233 18.50 -15.62 -2.47
N GLU A 234 18.68 -15.89 -3.76
CA GLU A 234 19.40 -15.01 -4.69
C GLU A 234 18.57 -13.82 -5.17
N SER A 235 17.28 -14.03 -5.43
CA SER A 235 16.38 -13.04 -6.04
C SER A 235 14.98 -13.11 -5.41
N PRO A 236 14.85 -12.86 -4.09
CA PRO A 236 13.60 -13.05 -3.33
C PRO A 236 12.41 -12.24 -3.87
N TYR A 237 12.68 -11.10 -4.52
CA TYR A 237 11.64 -10.19 -5.01
C TYR A 237 11.39 -10.24 -6.51
N ASP A 238 12.17 -11.03 -7.26
CA ASP A 238 12.04 -11.10 -8.73
C ASP A 238 11.87 -12.54 -9.19
N LYS A 239 12.94 -13.34 -9.21
CA LYS A 239 12.88 -14.73 -9.71
C LYS A 239 12.39 -15.73 -8.66
N GLY A 240 12.53 -15.40 -7.38
CA GLY A 240 12.13 -16.22 -6.23
C GLY A 240 10.68 -16.03 -5.77
N TRP A 241 9.79 -15.53 -6.63
CA TRP A 241 8.35 -15.49 -6.32
C TRP A 241 7.79 -16.92 -6.19
N LEU A 242 6.75 -17.09 -5.37
CA LEU A 242 6.16 -18.40 -5.05
C LEU A 242 4.88 -18.64 -5.87
N TYR A 243 3.94 -17.69 -5.79
CA TYR A 243 2.61 -17.82 -6.39
C TYR A 243 2.11 -16.54 -7.06
N ILE A 244 1.21 -16.70 -8.02
CA ILE A 244 0.24 -15.67 -8.39
C ILE A 244 -1.15 -16.17 -7.99
N LEU A 245 -1.87 -15.32 -7.28
CA LEU A 245 -3.15 -15.61 -6.67
C LEU A 245 -4.25 -14.77 -7.30
N ARG A 246 -5.45 -15.35 -7.37
CA ARG A 246 -6.69 -14.59 -7.49
C ARG A 246 -7.23 -14.33 -6.09
N PRO A 247 -7.21 -13.08 -5.61
CA PRO A 247 -7.68 -12.74 -4.26
C PRO A 247 -9.19 -12.93 -4.17
N GLU A 248 -9.67 -13.45 -3.04
CA GLU A 248 -11.10 -13.50 -2.74
C GLU A 248 -11.60 -12.17 -2.15
N ASP A 249 -10.81 -11.55 -1.28
CA ASP A 249 -11.07 -10.24 -0.71
C ASP A 249 -9.81 -9.36 -0.73
N MET A 250 -9.83 -8.30 -1.54
CA MET A 250 -8.72 -7.34 -1.62
C MET A 250 -8.58 -6.47 -0.37
N SER A 251 -9.58 -6.42 0.51
CA SER A 251 -9.51 -5.66 1.76
C SER A 251 -8.59 -6.31 2.80
N GLU A 252 -8.30 -7.61 2.69
CA GLU A 252 -7.36 -8.31 3.57
C GLU A 252 -5.91 -7.79 3.44
N LEU A 253 -5.58 -7.09 2.33
CA LEU A 253 -4.32 -6.36 2.21
C LEU A 253 -4.14 -5.29 3.30
N GLU A 254 -5.23 -4.79 3.90
CA GLU A 254 -5.20 -3.83 5.01
C GLU A 254 -4.72 -4.48 6.33
N LEU A 255 -4.65 -5.82 6.40
CA LEU A 255 -4.07 -6.57 7.52
C LEU A 255 -2.54 -6.72 7.39
N LEU A 256 -2.00 -6.43 6.22
CA LEU A 256 -0.57 -6.53 5.92
C LEU A 256 0.13 -5.20 6.18
N LYS A 257 1.42 -5.29 6.46
CA LYS A 257 2.30 -4.13 6.68
C LYS A 257 2.74 -3.56 5.35
N ASP A 258 2.88 -2.24 5.26
CA ASP A 258 3.64 -1.65 4.16
C ASP A 258 5.16 -1.83 4.34
N ALA A 259 5.96 -1.43 3.35
CA ALA A 259 7.42 -1.56 3.40
C ALA A 259 8.07 -0.81 4.59
N HIS A 260 7.54 0.35 4.98
CA HIS A 260 8.08 1.15 6.08
C HIS A 260 7.75 0.53 7.43
N GLU A 261 6.53 0.04 7.62
CA GLU A 261 6.14 -0.70 8.81
C GLU A 261 6.93 -2.00 8.91
N TYR A 262 7.07 -2.71 7.80
CA TYR A 262 7.76 -3.99 7.75
C TYR A 262 9.26 -3.85 8.02
N ILE A 263 9.96 -2.84 7.50
CA ILE A 263 11.40 -2.70 7.79
C ILE A 263 11.67 -2.48 9.30
N GLN A 264 10.80 -1.72 9.98
CA GLN A 264 10.90 -1.55 11.44
C GLN A 264 10.64 -2.87 12.17
N HIS A 265 9.59 -3.60 11.78
CA HIS A 265 9.28 -4.91 12.32
C HIS A 265 10.42 -5.92 12.08
N ALA A 266 10.92 -5.99 10.86
CA ALA A 266 11.99 -6.87 10.43
C ALA A 266 13.30 -6.59 11.19
N SER A 267 13.65 -5.32 11.37
CA SER A 267 14.82 -4.90 12.15
C SER A 267 14.71 -5.32 13.61
N GLN A 268 13.55 -5.14 14.24
CA GLN A 268 13.30 -5.58 15.62
C GLN A 268 13.41 -7.11 15.75
N LYS A 269 12.79 -7.85 14.81
CA LYS A 269 12.85 -9.33 14.77
C LYS A 269 14.29 -9.81 14.61
N ALA A 270 15.07 -9.22 13.71
CA ALA A 270 16.49 -9.54 13.51
C ALA A 270 17.34 -9.25 14.76
N LYS A 271 17.15 -8.10 15.42
CA LYS A 271 17.84 -7.76 16.69
C LYS A 271 17.52 -8.75 17.80
N HIS A 272 16.26 -9.16 17.90
CA HIS A 272 15.83 -10.14 18.90
C HIS A 272 16.45 -11.53 18.68
N GLU A 273 16.50 -12.01 17.43
CA GLU A 273 17.14 -13.27 17.09
C GLU A 273 18.66 -13.26 17.35
N LEU A 274 19.33 -12.13 17.12
CA LEU A 274 20.74 -11.95 17.51
C LEU A 274 20.93 -12.08 19.03
N GLY A 275 20.08 -11.41 19.83
CA GLY A 275 20.15 -11.50 21.29
C GLY A 275 19.95 -12.92 21.83
N LYS A 276 19.09 -13.74 21.21
CA LYS A 276 18.93 -15.17 21.57
C LYS A 276 20.20 -15.99 21.30
N ARG A 277 20.89 -15.71 20.19
CA ARG A 277 22.14 -16.40 19.82
C ARG A 277 23.27 -16.07 20.79
N GLU A 278 23.38 -14.81 21.21
CA GLU A 278 24.39 -14.36 22.18
C GLU A 278 24.15 -14.92 23.59
N THR A 279 22.89 -15.11 23.98
CA THR A 279 22.49 -15.64 25.29
C THR A 279 22.39 -17.17 25.34
N GLY A 280 22.63 -17.87 24.22
CA GLY A 280 22.58 -19.33 24.15
C GLY A 280 21.18 -19.93 24.25
N GLN A 281 20.12 -19.14 24.06
CA GLN A 281 18.72 -19.57 24.13
C GLN A 281 18.13 -19.91 22.75
N SER A 282 18.88 -20.63 21.91
CA SER A 282 18.30 -21.20 20.68
C SER A 282 17.47 -22.42 21.07
N ARG A 283 16.18 -22.42 20.72
CA ARG A 283 15.28 -23.58 20.88
C ARG A 283 15.76 -24.75 20.03
#